data_AF-A0A259CKR6-F1
#
_entry.id   AF-A0A259CKR6-F1
#
_cell.length_a   1.000
_cell.length_b   1.000
_cell.length_c   1.000
_cell.angle_alpha   90.00
_cell.angle_beta   90.00
_cell.angle_gamma   90.00
#
_symmetry.space_group_name_H-M   'P 1'
#
loop_
_entity.id
_entity.type
_entity.pdbx_description
1 polymer ?
#
loop_
_entity_poly.entity_id
_entity_poly.type
_entity_poly.pdbx_seq_one_letter_code
_entity_poly.pdbx_strand_id
1 'polypeptide(L)'
;MITRRFLKGDAASEAVYSECERYRYLLARVWGPGAKVMFVMLNPSTATEVQNDPTVERCERRARVLGFGAFCVTNIFAYRATDPKVMRAVADPVGP
;
A
#
# COMPACT_ATOMS: atom_id res chain seq x y z
N MET A 1 -10.86 -6.70 10.17
CA MET A 1 -10.13 -6.01 9.07
C MET A 1 -10.88 -6.26 7.78
N ILE A 2 -10.83 -5.31 6.84
CA ILE A 2 -11.46 -5.41 5.52
C ILE A 2 -10.36 -5.64 4.47
N THR A 3 -10.54 -6.62 3.59
CA THR A 3 -9.67 -6.83 2.43
C THR A 3 -10.43 -6.43 1.17
N ARG A 4 -9.89 -5.48 0.39
CA ARG A 4 -10.41 -5.11 -0.92
C ARG A 4 -9.47 -5.58 -2.01
N ARG A 5 -10.04 -6.07 -3.11
CA ARG A 5 -9.31 -6.60 -4.25
C ARG A 5 -9.80 -5.96 -5.54
N PHE A 6 -8.88 -5.75 -6.47
CA PHE A 6 -9.16 -5.19 -7.77
C PHE A 6 -8.17 -5.72 -8.81
N LEU A 7 -8.60 -5.86 -10.07
CA LEU A 7 -7.69 -6.17 -11.17
C LEU A 7 -7.29 -4.87 -11.87
N LYS A 8 -6.06 -4.41 -11.63
CA LYS A 8 -5.53 -3.17 -12.19
C LYS A 8 -4.68 -3.50 -13.44
N GLY A 9 -5.32 -3.52 -14.60
CA GLY A 9 -4.66 -3.91 -15.85
C GLY A 9 -4.20 -5.36 -15.79
N ASP A 10 -2.89 -5.60 -15.82
CA ASP A 10 -2.26 -6.92 -15.68
C ASP A 10 -2.03 -7.35 -14.22
N ALA A 11 -2.24 -6.46 -13.25
CA ALA A 11 -1.87 -6.69 -11.86
C ALA A 11 -3.10 -6.98 -10.97
N ALA A 12 -3.11 -8.15 -10.32
CA ALA A 12 -4.00 -8.42 -9.19
C ALA A 12 -3.56 -7.56 -7.99
N SER A 13 -4.47 -6.70 -7.53
CA SER A 13 -4.23 -5.69 -6.50
C SER A 13 -5.04 -6.01 -5.25
N GLU A 14 -4.41 -5.96 -4.09
CA GLU A 14 -5.02 -6.22 -2.79
C GLU A 14 -4.64 -5.12 -1.79
N ALA A 15 -5.62 -4.63 -1.03
CA ALA A 15 -5.39 -3.72 0.07
C ALA A 15 -6.13 -4.19 1.33
N VAL A 16 -5.45 -4.11 2.47
CA VAL A 16 -6.00 -4.51 3.77
C VAL A 16 -6.16 -3.27 4.65
N TYR A 17 -7.35 -3.08 5.16
CA TYR A 17 -7.75 -1.91 5.95
C TYR A 17 -8.35 -2.30 7.31
N SER A 18 -8.42 -1.32 8.22
CA SER A 18 -9.31 -1.38 9.38
C SER A 18 -10.78 -1.35 8.95
N GLU A 19 -11.72 -1.73 9.82
CA GLU A 19 -13.17 -1.65 9.56
C GLU A 19 -13.64 -0.23 9.19
N CYS A 20 -13.01 0.80 9.76
CA CYS A 20 -13.32 2.20 9.44
C CYS A 20 -12.55 2.74 8.22
N GLU A 21 -11.75 1.91 7.56
CA GLU A 21 -10.91 2.24 6.38
C GLU A 21 -9.90 3.38 6.53
N ARG A 22 -9.77 3.97 7.73
CA ARG A 22 -8.79 5.03 8.04
C ARG A 22 -7.37 4.49 8.16
N TYR A 23 -7.21 3.21 8.46
CA TYR A 23 -5.91 2.54 8.56
C TYR A 23 -5.72 1.57 7.40
N ARG A 24 -4.55 1.57 6.76
CA ARG A 24 -4.15 0.61 5.73
C ARG A 24 -2.89 -0.14 6.15
N TYR A 25 -3.03 -1.44 6.33
CA TYR A 25 -1.99 -2.33 6.81
C TYR A 25 -1.17 -2.94 5.67
N LEU A 26 -1.77 -3.10 4.49
CA LEU A 26 -1.12 -3.68 3.32
C LEU A 26 -1.64 -3.04 2.04
N LEU A 27 -0.74 -2.86 1.08
CA LEU A 27 -1.07 -2.73 -0.33
C LEU A 27 -0.12 -3.63 -1.13
N ALA A 28 -0.66 -4.56 -1.91
CA ALA A 28 0.12 -5.50 -2.70
C ALA A 28 -0.38 -5.53 -4.15
N ARG A 29 0.56 -5.72 -5.09
CA ARG A 29 0.25 -5.98 -6.49
C ARG A 29 1.08 -7.11 -7.04
N VAL A 30 0.42 -8.01 -7.76
CA VAL A 30 1.02 -9.19 -8.39
C VAL A 30 0.67 -9.19 -9.87
N TRP A 31 1.67 -9.10 -10.74
CA TRP A 31 1.49 -9.13 -12.21
C TRP A 31 2.14 -10.36 -12.86
N GLY A 32 2.89 -11.16 -12.09
CA GLY A 32 3.49 -12.37 -12.63
C GLY A 32 4.13 -13.25 -11.56
N PRO A 33 4.66 -14.41 -11.98
CA PRO A 33 5.46 -15.26 -11.12
C PRO A 33 6.81 -14.60 -10.77
N GLY A 34 7.51 -15.14 -9.77
CA GLY A 34 8.87 -14.74 -9.41
C GLY A 34 8.99 -14.11 -8.02
N ALA A 35 10.14 -13.49 -7.77
CA ALA A 35 10.43 -12.86 -6.49
C ALA A 35 9.49 -11.67 -6.23
N LYS A 36 9.27 -11.37 -4.95
CA LYS A 36 8.48 -10.23 -4.49
C LYS A 36 9.37 -9.27 -3.73
N VAL A 37 9.15 -7.97 -3.92
CA VAL A 37 9.84 -6.93 -3.16
C VAL A 37 8.89 -6.29 -2.15
N MET A 38 9.36 -6.11 -0.91
CA MET A 38 8.65 -5.38 0.14
C MET A 38 9.26 -4.00 0.32
N PHE A 39 8.42 -2.97 0.26
CA PHE A 39 8.77 -1.61 0.66
C PHE A 39 8.18 -1.32 2.03
N VAL A 40 9.03 -0.96 2.99
CA VAL A 40 8.62 -0.47 4.31
C VAL A 40 8.73 1.06 4.29
N MET A 41 7.60 1.73 4.49
CA MET A 41 7.46 3.18 4.35
C MET A 41 6.95 3.82 5.65
N LEU A 42 6.75 5.15 5.63
CA LEU A 42 6.34 5.90 6.81
C LEU A 42 4.85 5.70 7.14
N ASN A 43 3.96 6.19 6.28
CA ASN A 43 2.52 6.09 6.45
C ASN A 43 1.80 5.99 5.10
N PRO A 44 0.66 5.29 5.01
CA PRO A 44 -0.18 5.28 3.83
C PRO A 44 -0.65 6.68 3.45
N SER A 45 -0.71 6.95 2.15
CA SER A 45 -1.36 8.13 1.59
C SER A 45 -2.64 7.71 0.84
N THR A 46 -2.85 8.19 -0.39
CA THR A 46 -4.11 8.06 -1.13
C THR A 46 -4.21 6.82 -2.01
N ALA A 47 -3.15 6.01 -2.17
CA ALA A 47 -3.26 4.78 -2.95
C ALA A 47 -4.33 3.84 -2.39
N THR A 48 -4.96 3.06 -3.25
CA THR A 48 -5.93 2.02 -2.91
C THR A 48 -5.63 0.77 -3.73
N GLU A 49 -6.46 -0.26 -3.57
CA GLU A 49 -6.49 -1.42 -4.45
C GLU A 49 -6.76 -1.03 -5.91
N VAL A 50 -7.47 0.07 -6.15
CA VAL A 50 -7.84 0.54 -7.50
C VAL A 50 -6.75 1.43 -8.10
N GLN A 51 -6.22 2.39 -7.34
CA GLN A 51 -5.37 3.46 -7.88
C GLN A 51 -4.04 3.63 -7.15
N ASN A 52 -3.06 4.14 -7.89
CA ASN A 52 -1.79 4.57 -7.33
C ASN A 52 -1.82 6.02 -6.85
N ASP A 53 -1.02 6.27 -5.82
CA ASP A 53 -0.48 7.60 -5.52
C ASP A 53 0.94 7.69 -6.11
N PRO A 54 1.55 8.90 -6.15
CA PRO A 54 2.88 9.08 -6.74
C PRO A 54 3.99 8.24 -6.07
N THR A 55 3.84 7.86 -4.81
CA THR A 55 4.84 7.06 -4.09
C THR A 55 4.75 5.59 -4.50
N VAL A 56 3.54 5.03 -4.47
CA VAL A 56 3.31 3.64 -4.86
C VAL A 56 3.56 3.44 -6.35
N GLU A 57 3.28 4.42 -7.20
CA GLU A 57 3.64 4.38 -8.62
C GLU A 57 5.16 4.20 -8.82
N ARG A 58 5.99 4.92 -8.04
CA ARG A 58 7.45 4.76 -8.09
C ARG A 58 7.89 3.38 -7.59
N CYS A 59 7.29 2.87 -6.53
CA CYS A 59 7.56 1.52 -6.01
C CYS A 59 7.24 0.45 -7.06
N GLU A 60 6.07 0.52 -7.68
CA GLU A 60 5.65 -0.41 -8.72
C GLU A 60 6.59 -0.38 -9.93
N ARG A 61 6.86 0.82 -10.46
CA ARG A 61 7.77 1.00 -11.59
C ARG A 61 9.16 0.44 -11.28
N ARG A 62 9.69 0.66 -10.08
CA ARG A 62 11.00 0.15 -9.67
C ARG A 62 11.01 -1.37 -9.53
N ALA A 63 9.96 -1.94 -8.96
CA ALA A 63 9.82 -3.39 -8.84
C ALA A 63 9.79 -4.07 -10.22
N ARG A 64 9.04 -3.50 -11.18
CA ARG A 64 8.99 -4.00 -12.56
C ARG A 64 10.33 -3.89 -13.26
N VAL A 65 10.99 -2.73 -13.20
CA VAL A 65 12.32 -2.53 -13.81
C VAL A 65 13.38 -3.49 -13.25
N LEU A 66 13.28 -3.86 -11.98
CA LEU A 66 14.20 -4.81 -11.34
C LEU A 66 13.81 -6.28 -11.55
N GLY A 67 12.76 -6.57 -12.32
CA GLY A 67 12.36 -7.94 -12.68
C GLY A 67 11.58 -8.71 -11.61
N PHE A 68 11.00 -8.04 -10.61
CA PHE A 68 10.10 -8.69 -9.65
C PHE A 68 8.74 -9.02 -10.28
N GLY A 69 8.09 -10.08 -9.80
CA GLY A 69 6.72 -10.46 -10.21
C GLY A 69 5.61 -9.77 -9.41
N ALA A 70 5.99 -9.15 -8.28
CA ALA A 70 5.08 -8.45 -7.39
C ALA A 70 5.81 -7.43 -6.51
N PHE A 71 5.07 -6.46 -5.98
CA PHE A 71 5.50 -5.68 -4.83
C PHE A 71 4.46 -5.69 -3.72
N CYS A 72 4.93 -5.50 -2.49
CA CYS A 72 4.11 -5.20 -1.33
C CYS A 72 4.60 -3.90 -0.67
N VAL A 73 3.67 -3.14 -0.11
CA VAL A 73 3.92 -1.93 0.67
C VAL A 73 3.31 -2.12 2.04
N THR A 74 4.13 -1.92 3.06
CA THR A 74 3.72 -1.76 4.46
C THR A 74 4.29 -0.45 4.99
N ASN A 75 3.73 0.02 6.10
CA ASN A 75 4.12 1.29 6.71
C ASN A 75 4.27 1.11 8.22
N ILE A 76 5.21 1.84 8.83
CA ILE A 76 5.39 1.80 10.29
C ILE A 76 4.23 2.46 11.04
N PHE A 77 3.48 3.34 10.38
CA PHE A 77 2.19 3.86 10.84
C PHE A 77 1.10 3.43 9.87
N ALA A 78 -0.07 3.06 10.36
CA ALA A 78 -1.15 2.56 9.52
C ALA A 78 -2.15 3.65 9.10
N TYR A 79 -2.19 4.79 9.80
CA TYR A 79 -3.16 5.85 9.50
C TYR A 79 -2.90 6.47 8.13
N ARG A 80 -3.95 6.55 7.31
CA ARG A 80 -3.90 7.10 5.95
C ARG A 80 -3.93 8.63 5.99
N ALA A 81 -2.83 9.27 5.60
CA ALA A 81 -2.73 10.72 5.47
C ALA A 81 -1.64 11.12 4.47
N THR A 82 -1.85 12.21 3.74
CA THR A 82 -0.79 12.77 2.87
C THR A 82 0.32 13.44 3.69
N ASP A 83 -0.04 14.15 4.76
CA ASP A 83 0.91 14.82 5.66
C ASP A 83 1.21 13.94 6.90
N PRO A 84 2.47 13.53 7.14
CA PRO A 84 2.86 12.80 8.33
C PRO A 84 2.58 13.52 9.66
N LYS A 85 2.40 14.85 9.65
CA LYS A 85 1.98 15.61 10.85
C LYS A 85 0.54 15.28 11.22
N VAL A 86 -0.35 15.13 10.24
CA VAL A 86 -1.74 14.71 10.46
C VAL A 86 -1.78 13.29 11.00
N MET A 87 -1.00 12.38 10.39
CA MET A 87 -0.88 11.00 10.88
C MET A 87 -0.40 10.96 12.34
N ARG A 88 0.63 11.74 12.72
CA ARG A 88 1.16 11.74 14.09
C ARG A 88 0.22 12.34 15.13
N ALA A 89 -0.74 13.15 14.71
CA ALA A 89 -1.68 13.81 15.61
C ALA A 89 -2.89 12.94 15.98
N VAL A 90 -3.11 11.80 15.31
CA VAL A 90 -4.20 10.89 15.67
C VAL A 90 -3.84 10.06 16.91
N ALA A 91 -4.85 9.64 17.67
CA ALA A 91 -4.64 8.89 18.92
C ALA A 91 -3.87 7.57 18.71
N ASP A 92 -4.24 6.80 17.68
CA ASP A 92 -3.70 5.47 17.42
C ASP A 92 -3.00 5.42 16.04
N PRO A 93 -1.86 6.11 15.83
CA PRO A 93 -1.30 6.31 14.49
C PRO A 93 -0.83 5.02 13.80
N VAL A 94 -0.56 3.97 14.58
CA VAL A 94 -0.19 2.63 14.12
C VAL A 94 -1.39 1.70 13.89
N GLY A 95 -2.60 2.14 14.25
CA GLY A 95 -3.83 1.36 14.26
C GLY A 95 -4.38 1.18 15.69
N PRO A 96 -5.71 1.08 15.84
CA PRO A 96 -6.36 0.77 17.12
C PRO A 96 -6.12 -0.68 17.56
#